data_AF-A0A1G7FU74-F1
#
_entry.id   AF-A0A1G7FU74-F1
#
_cell.length_a   1.000
_cell.length_b   1.000
_cell.length_c   1.000
_cell.angle_alpha   90.00
_cell.angle_beta   90.00
_cell.angle_gamma   90.00
#
_symmetry.space_group_name_H-M   'P 1'
#
loop_
_entity.id
_entity.type
_entity.pdbx_description
1 polymer ?
#
loop_
_entity_poly.entity_id
_entity_poly.type
_entity_poly.pdbx_seq_one_letter_code
_entity_poly.pdbx_strand_id
1 'polypeptide(L)'
;MIPLFIPGAPGGPELLVILLIAILLFGANKIPELARSSGQAIGEFQKGREEIEEELEEMKNPDVDSSSDTSADADTSVDSEVESTSETSTDTSSS
;
A
#
# COMPACT_ATOMS: atom_id res chain seq x y z
N MET A 1 29.80 -11.14 16.42
CA MET A 1 28.65 -10.29 16.05
C MET A 1 27.38 -11.04 16.39
N ILE A 2 26.60 -10.56 17.35
CA ILE A 2 25.33 -11.19 17.73
C ILE A 2 24.28 -10.69 16.73
N PRO A 3 23.56 -11.56 16.02
CA PRO A 3 22.49 -11.12 15.13
C PRO A 3 21.43 -10.38 15.94
N LEU A 4 21.06 -9.19 15.46
CA LEU A 4 20.02 -8.33 16.01
C LEU A 4 18.65 -8.96 15.73
N PHE A 5 18.34 -10.07 16.41
CA PHE A 5 17.01 -10.63 16.50
C PHE A 5 16.34 -9.96 17.71
N ILE A 6 15.38 -9.08 17.46
CA ILE A 6 14.60 -8.44 18.53
C ILE A 6 13.78 -9.55 19.21
N PRO A 7 14.02 -9.87 20.50
CA PRO A 7 13.30 -10.93 21.17
C PRO A 7 11.84 -10.51 21.30
N GLY A 8 10.96 -11.14 20.51
CA GLY A 8 9.52 -10.92 20.54
C GLY A 8 8.92 -10.28 19.30
N ALA A 9 9.74 -9.77 18.36
CA ALA A 9 9.23 -9.41 17.05
C ALA A 9 9.27 -10.67 16.15
N PRO A 10 8.13 -11.18 15.65
CA PRO A 10 8.18 -12.17 14.58
C PRO A 10 8.94 -11.53 13.42
N GLY A 11 10.02 -12.17 12.98
CA GLY A 11 10.70 -11.78 11.76
C GLY A 11 9.79 -11.99 10.54
N GLY A 12 10.31 -11.63 9.36
CA GLY A 12 9.64 -11.87 8.09
C GLY A 12 9.06 -13.30 7.95
N PRO A 13 9.81 -14.38 8.24
CA PRO A 13 9.27 -15.73 8.10
C PRO A 13 8.20 -16.08 9.14
N GLU A 14 8.32 -15.64 10.40
CA GLU A 14 7.30 -15.91 11.43
C GLU A 14 5.97 -15.20 11.12
N LEU A 15 6.01 -13.97 10.60
CA LEU A 15 4.80 -13.26 10.14
C LEU A 15 4.11 -14.01 9.00
N LEU A 16 4.87 -14.61 8.09
CA LEU A 16 4.34 -15.37 6.96
C LEU A 16 3.60 -16.64 7.45
N VAL A 17 4.12 -17.32 8.48
CA VAL A 17 3.44 -18.46 9.12
C VAL A 17 2.14 -18.03 9.80
N ILE A 18 2.15 -16.91 10.53
CA ILE A 18 0.94 -16.38 11.18
C ILE A 18 -0.11 -16.00 10.13
N LEU A 19 0.31 -15.35 9.04
CA LEU A 19 -0.56 -14.99 7.91
C LEU A 19 -1.18 -16.24 7.26
N LEU A 20 -0.38 -17.30 7.08
CA LEU A 20 -0.87 -18.57 6.53
C LEU A 20 -1.95 -19.19 7.43
N ILE A 21 -1.74 -19.20 8.75
CA ILE A 21 -2.73 -19.70 9.71
C ILE A 21 -4.00 -18.85 9.67
N ALA A 22 -3.87 -17.51 9.63
CA ALA A 22 -5.00 -16.61 9.52
C ALA A 22 -5.80 -16.86 8.22
N ILE A 23 -5.13 -17.09 7.10
CA ILE A 23 -5.77 -17.43 5.82
C ILE A 23 -6.50 -18.78 5.89
N LEU A 24 -5.97 -19.77 6.61
CA LEU A 24 -6.67 -21.05 6.79
C LEU A 24 -7.93 -20.92 7.65
N LEU A 25 -7.91 -20.05 8.67
CA LEU A 25 -9.04 -19.82 9.58
C LEU A 25 -10.14 -18.95 8.93
N PHE A 26 -9.75 -17.85 8.30
CA PHE A 26 -10.67 -16.84 7.78
C PHE A 26 -10.94 -16.99 6.27
N GLY A 27 -10.02 -17.63 5.54
CA GLY A 27 -10.02 -17.76 4.08
C GLY A 27 -9.18 -16.69 3.39
N ALA A 28 -8.55 -17.04 2.25
CA ALA A 28 -7.68 -16.14 1.48
C ALA A 28 -8.39 -14.88 0.96
N ASN A 29 -9.72 -14.95 0.77
CA ASN A 29 -10.52 -13.85 0.27
C ASN A 29 -11.01 -12.88 1.37
N LYS A 30 -11.06 -13.30 2.63
CA LYS A 30 -11.66 -12.50 3.71
C LYS A 30 -10.77 -11.32 4.15
N ILE A 31 -9.47 -11.55 4.28
CA ILE A 31 -8.51 -10.49 4.62
C ILE A 31 -8.53 -9.35 3.57
N PRO A 32 -8.39 -9.61 2.25
CA PRO A 32 -8.41 -8.54 1.26
C PRO A 32 -9.79 -7.88 1.11
N GLU A 33 -10.88 -8.62 1.29
CA GLU A 33 -12.24 -8.08 1.26
C GLU A 33 -12.49 -7.11 2.44
N LEU A 34 -12.05 -7.46 3.65
CA LEU A 34 -12.08 -6.57 4.81
C LEU A 34 -11.18 -5.35 4.61
N ALA A 35 -9.96 -5.54 4.10
CA ALA A 35 -9.05 -4.43 3.82
C ALA A 35 -9.66 -3.46 2.79
N ARG A 36 -10.29 -3.97 1.73
CA ARG A 36 -10.92 -3.15 0.69
C ARG A 36 -12.12 -2.37 1.20
N SER A 37 -13.03 -3.02 1.92
CA SER A 37 -14.21 -2.35 2.50
C SER A 37 -13.83 -1.34 3.58
N SER A 38 -12.90 -1.69 4.47
CA SER A 38 -12.37 -0.76 5.48
C SER A 38 -11.62 0.40 4.84
N GLY A 39 -10.81 0.13 3.80
CA GLY A 39 -10.06 1.16 3.09
C GLY A 39 -10.96 2.15 2.37
N GLN A 40 -12.03 1.66 1.73
CA GLN A 40 -13.03 2.51 1.10
C GLN A 40 -13.76 3.39 2.13
N ALA A 41 -14.18 2.81 3.27
CA ALA A 41 -14.81 3.56 4.35
C ALA A 41 -13.89 4.65 4.92
N ILE A 42 -12.60 4.34 5.12
CA ILE A 42 -11.60 5.31 5.59
C ILE A 42 -11.37 6.40 4.53
N GLY A 43 -11.32 6.06 3.24
CA GLY A 43 -11.15 7.01 2.15
C GLY A 43 -12.32 7.99 2.02
N GLU A 44 -13.56 7.49 2.03
CA GLU A 44 -14.77 8.32 2.01
C GLU A 44 -14.86 9.20 3.26
N PHE A 45 -14.50 8.66 4.43
CA PHE A 45 -14.43 9.44 5.67
C PHE A 45 -13.39 10.56 5.58
N GLN A 46 -12.22 10.30 5.00
CA GLN A 46 -11.17 11.30 4.87
C GLN A 46 -11.57 12.42 3.92
N LYS A 47 -12.20 12.08 2.78
CA LYS A 47 -12.75 13.04 1.82
C LYS A 47 -13.84 13.93 2.44
N GLY A 48 -14.80 13.32 3.14
CA GLY A 48 -15.85 14.09 3.81
C GLY A 48 -15.31 15.03 4.89
N ARG A 49 -14.21 14.64 5.58
CA ARG A 49 -13.54 15.54 6.53
C ARG A 49 -12.88 16.74 5.86
N GLU A 50 -12.27 16.53 4.70
CA GLU A 50 -11.62 17.59 3.91
C GLU A 50 -12.66 18.59 3.38
N GLU A 51 -13.79 18.10 2.83
CA GLU A 51 -14.90 18.96 2.38
C GLU A 51 -15.47 19.82 3.53
N ILE A 52 -15.62 19.25 4.74
CA ILE A 52 -16.09 20.00 5.91
C ILE A 52 -15.08 21.06 6.36
N GLU A 53 -13.78 20.76 6.26
CA GLU A 53 -12.72 21.70 6.61
C GLU A 53 -12.66 22.87 5.61
N GLU A 54 -12.80 22.58 4.32
CA GLU A 54 -12.89 23.58 3.24
C GLU A 54 -14.14 24.46 3.40
N GLU A 55 -15.32 23.88 3.67
CA GLU A 55 -16.55 24.64 3.91
C GLU A 55 -16.43 25.54 5.15
N LEU A 56 -15.80 25.05 6.23
CA LEU A 56 -15.53 25.85 7.43
C LEU A 56 -14.55 27.00 7.15
N GLU A 57 -13.57 26.78 6.27
CA GLU A 57 -12.58 27.79 5.90
C GLU A 57 -13.18 28.87 4.98
N GLU A 58 -14.03 28.47 4.03
CA GLU A 58 -14.81 29.36 3.16
C GLU A 58 -15.78 30.23 3.98
N MET A 59 -16.49 29.64 4.94
CA MET A 59 -17.36 30.39 5.87
C MET A 59 -16.58 31.38 6.75
N LYS A 60 -15.30 31.10 7.03
CA LYS A 60 -14.44 31.97 7.85
C LYS A 60 -13.83 33.12 7.04
N ASN A 61 -13.65 32.95 5.73
CA ASN A 61 -13.03 33.92 4.83
C ASN A 61 -13.83 34.02 3.50
N PRO A 62 -14.91 34.83 3.44
CA PRO A 62 -15.79 34.93 2.26
C PRO A 62 -15.17 35.64 1.04
N ASP A 63 -13.87 35.95 1.05
CA ASP A 63 -13.17 36.74 0.04
C ASP A 63 -11.95 35.99 -0.54
N VAL A 64 -12.08 34.71 -0.94
CA VAL A 64 -11.04 34.06 -1.77
C VAL A 64 -11.66 33.10 -2.78
N ASP A 65 -11.76 33.57 -4.02
CA ASP A 65 -12.02 32.80 -5.24
C ASP A 65 -10.87 31.80 -5.46
N SER A 66 -11.13 30.49 -5.41
CA SER A 66 -10.13 29.46 -5.73
C SER A 66 -10.67 28.47 -6.74
N SER A 67 -10.45 28.81 -8.01
CA SER A 67 -10.34 27.82 -9.08
C SER A 67 -9.05 27.02 -8.86
N SER A 68 -9.15 25.74 -8.48
CA SER A 68 -8.03 24.81 -8.61
C SER A 68 -8.48 23.57 -9.37
N ASP A 69 -8.06 23.55 -10.63
CA ASP A 69 -7.96 22.37 -11.48
C ASP A 69 -7.35 21.19 -10.71
N THR A 70 -7.92 20.00 -10.88
CA THR A 70 -7.14 18.76 -10.81
C THR A 70 -7.47 17.92 -12.03
N SER A 71 -6.73 18.24 -13.10
CA SER A 71 -6.41 17.30 -14.17
C SER A 71 -5.21 16.46 -13.71
N ALA A 72 -5.44 15.18 -13.43
CA ALA A 72 -4.46 14.09 -13.26
C ALA A 72 -5.23 12.93 -12.61
N ASP A 73 -5.25 11.69 -13.08
CA ASP A 73 -4.21 10.93 -13.75
C ASP A 73 -4.87 9.65 -14.32
N ALA A 74 -4.43 9.17 -15.48
CA ALA A 74 -3.65 7.93 -15.61
C ALA A 74 -4.47 6.81 -16.27
N ASP A 75 -4.58 6.91 -17.60
CA ASP A 75 -4.77 5.74 -18.46
C ASP A 75 -3.58 4.78 -18.23
N THR A 76 -3.88 3.66 -17.59
CA THR A 76 -2.90 2.64 -17.20
C THR A 76 -2.46 1.89 -18.45
N SER A 77 -1.32 2.31 -19.01
CA SER A 77 -0.52 1.50 -19.94
C SER A 77 0.88 1.33 -19.36
N VAL A 78 1.02 0.37 -18.46
CA VAL A 78 2.32 -0.28 -18.23
C VAL A 78 2.10 -1.76 -18.45
N ASP A 79 2.24 -2.10 -19.73
CA ASP A 79 2.36 -3.45 -20.24
C ASP A 79 3.52 -4.18 -19.55
N SER A 80 3.26 -5.43 -19.23
CA SER A 80 4.20 -6.33 -18.60
C SER A 80 5.18 -6.84 -19.66
N GLU A 81 6.41 -6.35 -19.68
CA GLU A 81 7.52 -7.09 -20.29
C GLU A 81 8.38 -7.67 -19.18
N VAL A 82 8.24 -8.98 -19.07
CA VAL A 82 8.96 -9.89 -18.20
C VAL A 82 10.41 -9.96 -18.68
N GLU A 83 11.34 -9.30 -17.98
CA GLU A 83 12.77 -9.56 -18.19
C GLU A 83 13.13 -10.90 -17.52
N SER A 84 13.10 -11.95 -18.35
CA SER A 84 13.50 -13.30 -18.00
C SER A 84 14.98 -13.34 -17.68
N THR A 85 15.28 -13.63 -16.42
CA THR A 85 16.56 -14.08 -15.88
C THR A 85 17.20 -15.16 -16.75
N SER A 86 18.47 -15.00 -17.13
CA SER A 86 19.37 -16.14 -17.36
C SER A 86 20.83 -15.69 -17.36
N GLU A 87 21.39 -15.46 -16.17
CA GLU A 87 22.85 -15.60 -15.97
C GLU A 87 23.09 -16.82 -15.07
N THR A 88 23.18 -17.97 -15.73
CA THR A 88 23.87 -19.17 -15.21
C THR A 88 25.33 -19.06 -15.63
N SER A 89 26.23 -19.18 -14.65
CA SER A 89 27.57 -19.82 -14.71
C SER A 89 28.59 -19.01 -13.91
N THR A 90 28.59 -19.18 -12.59
CA THR A 90 29.85 -19.13 -11.85
C THR A 90 30.62 -20.38 -12.22
N ASP A 91 31.72 -20.25 -12.98
CA ASP A 91 32.90 -21.09 -12.81
C ASP A 91 34.08 -20.60 -13.67
N THR A 92 35.26 -20.67 -13.04
CA THR A 92 36.59 -20.88 -13.65
C THR A 92 37.47 -19.66 -13.96
N SER A 93 38.57 -19.63 -13.19
CA SER A 93 39.91 -19.09 -13.50
C SER A 93 40.07 -17.59 -13.75
N SER A 94 40.80 -16.93 -12.84
CA SER A 94 42.21 -16.62 -13.11
C SER A 94 42.84 -15.76 -12.01
N SER A 95 44.02 -16.25 -11.59
CA SER A 95 45.20 -15.56 -11.05
C SER A 95 45.17 -14.86 -9.70
#